data_AF-A0A286BZC0-F1
#
_entry.id   AF-A0A286BZC0-F1
#
_cell.length_a   1.000
_cell.length_b   1.000
_cell.length_c   1.000
_cell.angle_alpha   90.00
_cell.angle_beta   90.00
_cell.angle_gamma   90.00
#
_symmetry.space_group_name_H-M   'P 1'
#
loop_
_entity.id
_entity.type
_entity.pdbx_description
1 polymer ?
#
loop_
_entity_poly.entity_id
_entity_poly.type
_entity_poly.pdbx_seq_one_letter_code
_entity_poly.pdbx_strand_id
1 'polypeptide(L)'
;MNFYSTETVCALTGANRANLRRWLRGGLISENSISKDWSRHQVDEVLAMMSLTAGGATLWQIHQEKKGEADYSSSGWLARRGDMLRQLELGSDRELARTVRNLAGDYSSDDFINILMKPLNRWLRDDTRRGAARRLARFHQAITHHSNCVTRASTRQKSMPLLLEVVSVSDETEIWLEAIRLSGQGFCVEIDRTSQPMRYGSESRHDHHLLWCGAGISEERMAQFQRGLRAGKAVMLSGPDRSVHHAVTEARVA
;
A
#
# COMPACT_ATOMS: atom_id res chain seq x y z
N MET A 1 -35.30 -0.74 4.23
CA MET A 1 -33.88 -0.67 4.65
C MET A 1 -33.04 -0.77 3.39
N ASN A 2 -32.15 0.20 3.14
CA ASN A 2 -31.21 0.10 2.03
C ASN A 2 -29.99 -0.66 2.53
N PHE A 3 -29.69 -1.77 1.86
CA PHE A 3 -28.47 -2.54 2.07
C PHE A 3 -27.50 -2.25 0.93
N TYR A 4 -26.20 -2.22 1.26
CA TYR A 4 -25.12 -1.93 0.33
C TYR A 4 -24.25 -3.17 0.16
N SER A 5 -23.84 -3.47 -1.07
CA SER A 5 -22.87 -4.55 -1.29
C SER A 5 -21.50 -4.14 -0.73
N THR A 6 -20.62 -5.11 -0.50
CA THR A 6 -19.25 -4.82 -0.01
C THR A 6 -18.49 -3.93 -1.00
N GLU A 7 -18.69 -4.12 -2.30
CA GLU A 7 -18.11 -3.30 -3.36
C GLU A 7 -18.58 -1.85 -3.23
N THR A 8 -19.87 -1.64 -3.01
CA THR A 8 -20.44 -0.30 -2.81
C THR A 8 -19.87 0.37 -1.57
N VAL A 9 -19.75 -0.35 -0.44
CA VAL A 9 -19.16 0.21 0.79
C VAL A 9 -17.69 0.59 0.58
N CYS A 10 -16.90 -0.26 -0.09
CA CYS A 10 -15.52 0.07 -0.43
C CYS A 10 -15.44 1.32 -1.30
N ALA A 11 -16.31 1.45 -2.30
CA ALA A 11 -16.36 2.61 -3.19
C ALA A 11 -16.77 3.90 -2.46
N LEU A 12 -17.71 3.81 -1.51
CA LEU A 12 -18.20 4.98 -0.76
C LEU A 12 -17.23 5.46 0.32
N THR A 13 -16.54 4.54 0.99
CA THR A 13 -15.75 4.85 2.20
C THR A 13 -14.25 4.88 1.94
N GLY A 14 -13.78 4.34 0.82
CA GLY A 14 -12.35 4.15 0.54
C GLY A 14 -11.69 3.02 1.33
N ALA A 15 -12.43 2.34 2.23
CA ALA A 15 -11.92 1.17 2.94
C ALA A 15 -11.78 -0.02 1.98
N ASN A 16 -10.71 -0.81 2.12
CA ASN A 16 -10.58 -2.04 1.35
C ASN A 16 -11.27 -3.23 2.07
N ARG A 17 -11.52 -4.33 1.35
CA ARG A 17 -12.15 -5.54 1.91
C ARG A 17 -11.37 -6.14 3.08
N ALA A 18 -10.06 -5.96 3.14
CA ALA A 18 -9.24 -6.47 4.23
C ALA A 18 -9.50 -5.68 5.53
N ASN A 19 -9.62 -4.35 5.45
CA ASN A 19 -9.99 -3.49 6.57
C ASN A 19 -11.38 -3.90 7.10
N LEU A 20 -12.39 -3.97 6.23
CA LEU A 20 -13.76 -4.34 6.61
C LEU A 20 -13.82 -5.68 7.36
N ARG A 21 -13.18 -6.73 6.81
CA ARG A 21 -13.13 -8.05 7.46
C ARG A 21 -12.44 -8.00 8.83
N ARG A 22 -11.37 -7.21 8.96
CA ARG A 22 -10.61 -7.12 10.21
C ARG A 22 -11.38 -6.35 11.28
N TRP A 23 -12.06 -5.28 10.90
CA TRP A 23 -12.89 -4.49 11.82
C TRP A 23 -14.10 -5.26 12.31
N LEU A 24 -14.79 -6.01 11.43
CA LEU A 24 -15.86 -6.92 11.83
C LEU A 24 -15.35 -7.98 12.82
N ARG A 25 -14.26 -8.70 12.49
CA ARG A 25 -13.68 -9.71 13.38
C ARG A 25 -13.16 -9.14 14.71
N GLY A 26 -12.78 -7.87 14.72
CA GLY A 26 -12.33 -7.15 15.91
C GLY A 26 -13.46 -6.58 16.75
N GLY A 27 -14.73 -6.77 16.36
CA GLY A 27 -15.88 -6.18 17.06
C GLY A 27 -15.94 -4.66 16.99
N LEU A 28 -15.24 -4.05 16.02
CA LEU A 28 -15.20 -2.60 15.84
C LEU A 28 -16.36 -2.07 15.01
N ILE A 29 -17.01 -2.95 14.26
CA ILE A 29 -18.24 -2.68 13.51
C ILE A 29 -19.28 -3.68 13.98
N SER A 30 -20.52 -3.21 14.12
CA SER A 30 -21.64 -4.05 14.53
C SER A 30 -21.90 -5.16 13.51
N GLU A 31 -22.16 -6.39 13.97
CA GLU A 31 -22.54 -7.49 13.07
C GLU A 31 -23.97 -7.30 12.53
N ASN A 32 -24.21 -7.65 11.28
CA ASN A 32 -25.56 -7.66 10.69
C ASN A 32 -26.11 -9.09 10.71
N SER A 33 -27.09 -9.34 11.57
CA SER A 33 -27.78 -10.64 11.65
C SER A 33 -28.87 -10.82 10.60
N ILE A 34 -29.28 -9.74 9.92
CA ILE A 34 -30.44 -9.71 9.02
C ILE A 34 -30.04 -9.98 7.57
N SER A 35 -28.89 -9.46 7.13
CA SER A 35 -28.40 -9.62 5.75
C SER A 35 -26.88 -9.77 5.73
N LYS A 36 -26.38 -10.42 4.67
CA LYS A 36 -24.95 -10.44 4.34
C LYS A 36 -24.45 -9.08 3.83
N ASP A 37 -25.37 -8.23 3.40
CA ASP A 37 -25.08 -6.88 2.92
C ASP A 37 -25.04 -5.86 4.06
N TRP A 38 -24.42 -4.72 3.79
CA TRP A 38 -24.10 -3.70 4.79
C TRP A 38 -25.29 -2.77 5.00
N SER A 39 -25.69 -2.55 6.25
CA SER A 39 -26.69 -1.55 6.61
C SER A 39 -26.11 -0.14 6.57
N ARG A 40 -26.97 0.89 6.49
CA ARG A 40 -26.52 2.29 6.57
C ARG A 40 -25.73 2.59 7.87
N HIS A 41 -26.18 2.06 9.01
CA HIS A 41 -25.48 2.20 10.28
C HIS A 41 -24.04 1.68 10.21
N GLN A 42 -23.84 0.48 9.64
CA GLN A 42 -22.49 -0.06 9.49
C GLN A 42 -21.63 0.77 8.54
N VAL A 43 -22.21 1.37 7.49
CA VAL A 43 -21.48 2.30 6.62
C VAL A 43 -21.01 3.53 7.40
N ASP A 44 -21.85 4.08 8.28
CA ASP A 44 -21.48 5.20 9.13
C ASP A 44 -20.38 4.79 10.15
N GLU A 45 -20.43 3.57 10.70
CA GLU A 45 -19.34 3.00 11.53
C GLU A 45 -18.03 2.84 10.74
N VAL A 46 -18.08 2.39 9.49
CA VAL A 46 -16.92 2.27 8.60
C VAL A 46 -16.29 3.65 8.34
N LEU A 47 -17.09 4.68 8.09
CA LEU A 47 -16.61 6.04 7.90
C LEU A 47 -15.94 6.60 9.17
N ALA A 48 -16.52 6.35 10.34
CA ALA A 48 -15.91 6.73 11.61
C ALA A 48 -14.56 6.01 11.83
N MET A 49 -14.49 4.71 11.53
CA MET A 49 -13.24 3.93 11.58
C MET A 49 -12.17 4.50 10.64
N MET A 50 -12.54 4.88 9.42
CA MET A 50 -11.61 5.53 8.49
C MET A 50 -11.10 6.86 9.06
N SER A 51 -11.95 7.68 9.66
CA SER A 51 -11.54 8.95 10.28
C SER A 51 -10.57 8.76 11.45
N LEU A 52 -10.85 7.79 12.33
CA LEU A 52 -10.00 7.49 13.49
C LEU A 52 -8.63 6.95 13.05
N THR A 53 -8.63 5.99 12.12
CA THR A 53 -7.39 5.37 11.62
C THR A 53 -6.56 6.34 10.78
N ALA A 54 -7.19 7.25 10.03
CA ALA A 54 -6.52 8.36 9.34
C ALA A 54 -5.82 9.32 10.31
N GLY A 55 -6.25 9.39 11.58
CA GLY A 55 -5.56 10.12 12.66
C GLY A 55 -4.36 9.37 13.27
N GLY A 56 -4.05 8.15 12.82
CA GLY A 56 -2.96 7.32 13.35
C GLY A 56 -3.35 6.49 14.58
N ALA A 57 -4.66 6.36 14.86
CA ALA A 57 -5.19 5.47 15.89
C ALA A 57 -5.05 4.00 15.46
N THR A 58 -4.52 3.14 16.32
CA THR A 58 -4.54 1.69 16.07
C THR A 58 -5.91 1.11 16.39
N LEU A 59 -6.23 -0.05 15.81
CA LEU A 59 -7.49 -0.75 16.08
C LEU A 59 -7.66 -1.10 17.56
N TRP A 60 -6.56 -1.46 18.23
CA TRP A 60 -6.58 -1.72 19.66
C TRP A 60 -6.93 -0.47 20.46
N GLN A 61 -6.37 0.70 20.11
CA GLN A 61 -6.72 1.95 20.78
C GLN A 61 -8.18 2.31 20.61
N ILE A 62 -8.72 2.20 19.38
CA ILE A 62 -10.12 2.47 19.10
C ILE A 62 -11.04 1.51 19.88
N HIS A 63 -10.64 0.24 19.97
CA HIS A 63 -11.38 -0.74 20.76
C HIS A 63 -11.42 -0.39 22.26
N GLN A 64 -10.30 0.07 22.84
CA GLN A 64 -10.26 0.49 24.25
C GLN A 64 -11.10 1.75 24.50
N GLU A 65 -11.09 2.70 23.57
CA GLU A 65 -11.93 3.90 23.63
C GLU A 65 -13.42 3.54 23.61
N LYS A 66 -13.84 2.63 22.72
CA LYS A 66 -15.22 2.14 22.67
C LYS A 66 -15.69 1.47 23.96
N LYS A 67 -14.77 0.91 24.75
CA LYS A 67 -15.08 0.31 26.05
C LYS A 67 -15.08 1.30 27.22
N GLY A 68 -14.69 2.56 26.99
CA GLY A 68 -14.55 3.56 28.05
C GLY A 68 -13.40 3.24 29.03
N GLU A 69 -12.45 2.40 28.63
CA GLU A 69 -11.39 1.89 29.51
C GLU A 69 -10.15 2.80 29.59
N ALA A 70 -10.08 3.88 28.79
CA ALA A 70 -8.95 4.82 28.82
C ALA A 70 -9.32 6.22 28.31
N ASP A 71 -8.82 7.26 29.00
CA ASP A 71 -8.77 8.63 28.47
C ASP A 71 -7.75 8.67 27.32
N TYR A 72 -8.26 8.84 26.11
CA TYR A 72 -7.50 8.69 24.88
C TYR A 72 -6.69 9.94 24.52
N SER A 73 -5.42 9.74 24.18
CA SER A 73 -4.67 10.63 23.30
C SER A 73 -4.08 9.78 22.18
N SER A 74 -4.56 9.98 20.94
CA SER A 74 -3.84 9.50 19.77
C SER A 74 -2.47 10.14 19.79
N SER A 75 -1.43 9.37 20.06
CA SER A 75 -0.07 9.83 19.81
C SER A 75 0.22 9.91 18.29
N GLY A 76 -0.75 9.51 17.46
CA GLY A 76 -0.86 9.77 16.04
C GLY A 76 0.23 9.14 15.20
N TRP A 77 0.33 9.58 13.94
CA TRP A 77 1.35 9.09 13.01
C TRP A 77 2.78 9.33 13.48
N LEU A 78 3.02 10.38 14.27
CA LEU A 78 4.34 10.69 14.81
C LEU A 78 4.82 9.57 15.75
N ALA A 79 3.96 9.09 16.65
CA ALA A 79 4.31 7.97 17.52
C ALA A 79 4.52 6.68 16.74
N ARG A 80 3.72 6.41 15.71
CA ARG A 80 3.92 5.23 14.84
C ARG A 80 5.25 5.27 14.12
N ARG A 81 5.69 6.45 13.67
CA ARG A 81 7.03 6.65 13.12
C ARG A 81 8.10 6.40 14.18
N GLY A 82 7.92 6.91 15.40
CA GLY A 82 8.81 6.66 16.53
C GLY A 82 8.93 5.17 16.88
N ASP A 83 7.82 4.44 16.90
CA ASP A 83 7.79 2.99 17.15
C ASP A 83 8.57 2.23 16.08
N MET A 84 8.37 2.57 14.79
CA MET A 84 9.12 1.99 13.68
C MET A 84 10.63 2.26 13.80
N LEU A 85 11.01 3.49 14.11
CA LEU A 85 12.42 3.86 14.30
C LEU A 85 13.05 3.10 15.46
N ARG A 86 12.34 2.94 16.57
CA ARG A 86 12.79 2.13 17.71
C ARG A 86 13.02 0.68 17.30
N GLN A 87 12.10 0.07 16.54
CA GLN A 87 12.25 -1.30 16.04
C GLN A 87 13.42 -1.45 15.08
N LEU A 88 13.65 -0.47 14.19
CA LEU A 88 14.79 -0.46 13.27
C LEU A 88 16.14 -0.32 14.00
N GLU A 89 16.17 0.33 15.16
CA GLU A 89 17.39 0.52 15.94
C GLU A 89 17.68 -0.64 16.88
N LEU A 90 16.66 -1.09 17.63
CA LEU A 90 16.83 -1.99 18.78
C LEU A 90 16.08 -3.32 18.65
N GLY A 91 15.05 -3.38 17.81
CA GLY A 91 14.23 -4.59 17.66
C GLY A 91 14.92 -5.67 16.84
N SER A 92 14.50 -6.92 16.99
CA SER A 92 14.87 -8.02 16.09
C SER A 92 14.13 -7.92 14.74
N ASP A 93 14.64 -8.57 13.69
CA ASP A 93 13.97 -8.56 12.37
C ASP A 93 12.58 -9.20 12.42
N ARG A 94 12.38 -10.17 13.31
CA ARG A 94 11.07 -10.79 13.56
C ARG A 94 10.09 -9.80 14.18
N GLU A 95 10.52 -8.99 15.14
CA GLU A 95 9.69 -7.97 15.77
C GLU A 95 9.37 -6.83 14.82
N LEU A 96 10.34 -6.42 14.00
CA LEU A 96 10.14 -5.44 12.93
C LEU A 96 9.09 -5.95 11.93
N ALA A 97 9.24 -7.18 11.42
CA ALA A 97 8.28 -7.78 10.49
C ALA A 97 6.87 -7.91 11.09
N ARG A 98 6.77 -8.24 12.40
CA ARG A 98 5.50 -8.26 13.13
C ARG A 98 4.90 -6.85 13.23
N THR A 99 5.70 -5.86 13.55
CA THR A 99 5.27 -4.46 13.66
C THR A 99 4.75 -3.94 12.33
N VAL A 100 5.48 -4.14 11.23
CA VAL A 100 5.04 -3.80 9.87
C VAL A 100 3.70 -4.45 9.54
N ARG A 101 3.55 -5.76 9.81
CA ARG A 101 2.29 -6.48 9.56
C ARG A 101 1.13 -5.97 10.39
N ASN A 102 1.37 -5.62 11.65
CA ASN A 102 0.34 -5.10 12.54
C ASN A 102 -0.16 -3.74 12.03
N LEU A 103 0.78 -2.82 11.76
CA LEU A 103 0.47 -1.50 11.20
C LEU A 103 -0.26 -1.61 9.86
N ALA A 104 0.23 -2.44 8.94
CA ALA A 104 -0.40 -2.65 7.63
C ALA A 104 -1.84 -3.16 7.71
N GLY A 105 -2.22 -3.82 8.82
CA GLY A 105 -3.59 -4.25 9.02
C GLY A 105 -4.43 -3.31 9.89
N ASP A 106 -3.81 -2.36 10.59
CA ASP A 106 -4.53 -1.38 11.41
C ASP A 106 -5.03 -0.21 10.57
N TYR A 107 -4.32 0.12 9.47
CA TYR A 107 -4.62 1.27 8.61
C TYR A 107 -5.09 0.84 7.22
N SER A 108 -5.64 1.79 6.45
CA SER A 108 -5.81 1.62 5.01
C SER A 108 -4.44 1.43 4.34
N SER A 109 -4.39 0.75 3.19
CA SER A 109 -3.14 0.58 2.45
C SER A 109 -2.55 1.90 1.98
N ASP A 110 -3.40 2.87 1.65
CA ASP A 110 -2.96 4.20 1.23
C ASP A 110 -2.38 5.00 2.41
N ASP A 111 -3.01 4.99 3.60
CA ASP A 111 -2.46 5.69 4.77
C ASP A 111 -1.17 5.04 5.26
N PHE A 112 -1.17 3.71 5.36
CA PHE A 112 0.00 2.94 5.76
C PHE A 112 1.21 3.28 4.87
N ILE A 113 1.01 3.35 3.56
CA ILE A 113 2.11 3.61 2.62
C ILE A 113 2.43 5.10 2.53
N ASN A 114 1.45 5.96 2.29
CA ASN A 114 1.70 7.36 1.93
C ASN A 114 1.95 8.26 3.15
N ILE A 115 1.34 7.98 4.31
CA ILE A 115 1.51 8.80 5.52
C ILE A 115 2.66 8.29 6.39
N LEU A 116 2.84 6.96 6.45
CA LEU A 116 3.83 6.35 7.34
C LEU A 116 5.08 5.86 6.60
N MET A 117 4.95 4.89 5.70
CA MET A 117 6.12 4.16 5.17
C MET A 117 6.96 4.98 4.18
N LYS A 118 6.35 5.68 3.20
CA LYS A 118 7.10 6.52 2.22
C LYS A 118 7.84 7.68 2.92
N PRO A 119 7.21 8.44 3.83
CA PRO A 119 7.94 9.47 4.58
C PRO A 119 9.06 8.91 5.46
N LEU A 120 8.86 7.73 6.06
CA LEU A 120 9.90 7.05 6.82
C LEU A 120 11.07 6.62 5.93
N ASN A 121 10.79 6.05 4.75
CA ASN A 121 11.81 5.68 3.78
C ASN A 121 12.67 6.87 3.36
N ARG A 122 12.04 8.00 3.02
CA ARG A 122 12.73 9.25 2.69
C ARG A 122 13.66 9.69 3.82
N TRP A 123 13.13 9.76 5.04
CA TRP A 123 13.92 10.13 6.20
C TRP A 123 15.10 9.18 6.46
N LEU A 124 14.92 7.86 6.24
CA LEU A 124 15.99 6.88 6.42
C LEU A 124 17.10 7.02 5.36
N ARG A 125 16.77 7.48 4.16
CA ARG A 125 17.74 7.75 3.10
C ARG A 125 18.56 9.01 3.38
N ASP A 126 17.91 10.01 3.96
CA ASP A 126 18.56 11.27 4.33
C ASP A 126 19.31 11.16 5.68
N ASP A 127 19.22 10.02 6.37
CA ASP A 127 19.83 9.81 7.67
C ASP A 127 21.35 9.62 7.56
N THR A 128 22.11 10.49 8.22
CA THR A 128 23.58 10.47 8.24
C THR A 128 24.16 9.99 9.57
N ARG A 129 23.32 9.67 10.56
CA ARG A 129 23.80 9.24 11.89
C ARG A 129 24.38 7.83 11.85
N ARG A 130 25.17 7.50 12.89
CA ARG A 130 25.72 6.14 13.06
C ARG A 130 24.62 5.08 12.96
N GLY A 131 24.88 4.03 12.18
CA GLY A 131 23.93 2.95 11.93
C GLY A 131 22.86 3.23 10.88
N ALA A 132 22.87 4.38 10.18
CA ALA A 132 21.88 4.71 9.16
C ALA A 132 21.78 3.67 8.04
N ALA A 133 22.91 3.26 7.46
CA ALA A 133 22.94 2.22 6.43
C ALA A 133 22.31 0.90 6.91
N ARG A 134 22.54 0.52 8.18
CA ARG A 134 21.90 -0.66 8.79
C ARG A 134 20.39 -0.47 8.90
N ARG A 135 19.91 0.67 9.41
CA ARG A 135 18.47 0.96 9.52
C ARG A 135 17.79 0.93 8.15
N LEU A 136 18.38 1.56 7.14
CA LEU A 136 17.85 1.58 5.78
C LEU A 136 17.80 0.17 5.17
N ALA A 137 18.86 -0.62 5.30
CA ALA A 137 18.89 -2.01 4.80
C ALA A 137 17.83 -2.89 5.50
N ARG A 138 17.70 -2.77 6.82
CA ARG A 138 16.68 -3.50 7.59
C ARG A 138 15.27 -3.08 7.21
N PHE A 139 15.04 -1.80 6.98
CA PHE A 139 13.76 -1.29 6.50
C PHE A 139 13.43 -1.89 5.13
N HIS A 140 14.35 -1.81 4.17
CA HIS A 140 14.18 -2.42 2.85
C HIS A 140 13.83 -3.91 2.94
N GLN A 141 14.57 -4.69 3.73
CA GLN A 141 14.30 -6.12 3.92
C GLN A 141 12.91 -6.39 4.53
N ALA A 142 12.48 -5.60 5.51
CA ALA A 142 11.17 -5.74 6.13
C ALA A 142 10.03 -5.43 5.13
N ILE A 143 10.19 -4.40 4.30
CA ILE A 143 9.24 -4.05 3.25
C ILE A 143 9.17 -5.14 2.18
N THR A 144 10.30 -5.62 1.67
CA THR A 144 10.35 -6.70 0.68
C THR A 144 9.73 -7.99 1.24
N HIS A 145 10.02 -8.34 2.50
CA HIS A 145 9.39 -9.47 3.18
C HIS A 145 7.87 -9.32 3.26
N HIS A 146 7.39 -8.13 3.63
CA HIS A 146 5.95 -7.86 3.72
C HIS A 146 5.28 -7.89 2.34
N SER A 147 5.92 -7.31 1.31
CA SER A 147 5.47 -7.37 -0.08
C SER A 147 5.26 -8.81 -0.53
N ASN A 148 6.25 -9.67 -0.31
CA ASN A 148 6.15 -11.09 -0.64
C ASN A 148 4.99 -11.80 0.10
N CYS A 149 4.68 -11.40 1.33
CA CYS A 149 3.53 -11.92 2.06
C CYS A 149 2.21 -11.49 1.43
N VAL A 150 2.06 -10.21 1.06
CA VAL A 150 0.82 -9.71 0.48
C VAL A 150 0.61 -10.22 -0.94
N THR A 151 1.66 -10.37 -1.75
CA THR A 151 1.59 -10.99 -3.08
C THR A 151 1.08 -12.43 -2.99
N ARG A 152 1.63 -13.25 -2.08
CA ARG A 152 1.12 -14.62 -1.87
C ARG A 152 -0.34 -14.64 -1.44
N ALA A 153 -0.77 -13.66 -0.63
CA ALA A 153 -2.15 -13.57 -0.18
C ALA A 153 -3.09 -13.16 -1.32
N SER A 154 -2.69 -12.22 -2.18
CA SER A 154 -3.50 -11.75 -3.32
C SER A 154 -3.63 -12.83 -4.41
N THR A 155 -2.57 -13.60 -4.68
CA THR A 155 -2.65 -14.77 -5.57
C THR A 155 -3.67 -15.80 -5.07
N ARG A 156 -3.65 -16.12 -3.77
CA ARG A 156 -4.63 -17.07 -3.17
C ARG A 156 -6.06 -16.55 -3.23
N GLN A 157 -6.25 -15.23 -3.17
CA GLN A 157 -7.55 -14.58 -3.25
C GLN A 157 -8.04 -14.37 -4.70
N LYS A 158 -7.23 -14.75 -5.70
CA LYS A 158 -7.51 -14.50 -7.13
C LYS A 158 -7.82 -13.02 -7.39
N SER A 159 -7.04 -12.16 -6.75
CA SER A 159 -7.07 -10.70 -6.98
C SER A 159 -6.77 -10.36 -8.43
N MET A 160 -7.24 -9.20 -8.88
CA MET A 160 -7.13 -8.76 -10.27
C MET A 160 -5.65 -8.60 -10.69
N PRO A 161 -5.19 -9.25 -11.77
CA PRO A 161 -3.78 -9.22 -12.16
C PRO A 161 -3.37 -7.82 -12.63
N LEU A 162 -2.25 -7.31 -12.10
CA LEU A 162 -1.68 -6.02 -12.45
C LEU A 162 -0.18 -6.16 -12.68
N LEU A 163 0.31 -5.64 -13.80
CA LEU A 163 1.73 -5.53 -14.09
C LEU A 163 2.25 -4.16 -13.62
N LEU A 164 3.27 -4.16 -12.77
CA LEU A 164 4.04 -2.98 -12.39
C LEU A 164 5.40 -3.04 -13.10
N GLU A 165 5.48 -2.37 -14.25
CA GLU A 165 6.69 -2.29 -15.07
C GLU A 165 7.60 -1.19 -14.54
N VAL A 166 8.83 -1.56 -14.18
CA VAL A 166 9.84 -0.65 -13.66
C VAL A 166 10.57 0.02 -14.83
N VAL A 167 10.15 1.25 -15.16
CA VAL A 167 10.74 2.03 -16.25
C VAL A 167 12.04 2.71 -15.80
N SER A 168 12.04 3.24 -14.59
CA SER A 168 13.21 3.87 -13.99
C SER A 168 13.18 3.73 -12.47
N VAL A 169 14.36 3.66 -11.85
CA VAL A 169 14.50 3.47 -10.42
C VAL A 169 15.34 4.59 -9.82
N SER A 170 14.77 5.33 -8.88
CA SER A 170 15.52 6.16 -7.94
C SER A 170 15.66 5.48 -6.57
N ASP A 171 14.73 4.58 -6.25
CA ASP A 171 14.66 3.85 -4.99
C ASP A 171 13.95 2.51 -5.18
N GLU A 172 14.68 1.42 -4.98
CA GLU A 172 14.13 0.07 -5.03
C GLU A 172 13.04 -0.16 -3.98
N THR A 173 13.14 0.48 -2.81
CA THR A 173 12.17 0.30 -1.72
C THR A 173 10.81 0.87 -2.09
N GLU A 174 10.77 1.97 -2.85
CA GLU A 174 9.51 2.60 -3.24
C GLU A 174 8.68 1.74 -4.19
N ILE A 175 9.33 0.92 -5.03
CA ILE A 175 8.64 -0.05 -5.90
C ILE A 175 7.87 -1.06 -5.05
N TRP A 176 8.51 -1.59 -4.01
CA TRP A 176 7.88 -2.55 -3.09
C TRP A 176 6.77 -1.91 -2.25
N LEU A 177 6.97 -0.66 -1.80
CA LEU A 177 5.92 0.11 -1.11
C LEU A 177 4.69 0.32 -2.01
N GLU A 178 4.91 0.62 -3.29
CA GLU A 178 3.83 0.78 -4.27
C GLU A 178 3.12 -0.56 -4.54
N ALA A 179 3.86 -1.66 -4.66
CA ALA A 179 3.28 -2.99 -4.83
C ALA A 179 2.40 -3.39 -3.62
N ILE A 180 2.82 -3.06 -2.39
CA ILE A 180 1.99 -3.26 -1.18
C ILE A 180 0.72 -2.41 -1.24
N ARG A 181 0.84 -1.13 -1.62
CA ARG A 181 -0.28 -0.20 -1.75
C ARG A 181 -1.34 -0.74 -2.71
N LEU A 182 -0.93 -1.12 -3.92
CA LEU A 182 -1.78 -1.68 -4.96
C LEU A 182 -2.37 -3.04 -4.54
N SER A 183 -1.60 -3.89 -3.86
CA SER A 183 -2.14 -5.15 -3.32
C SER A 183 -3.26 -4.91 -2.32
N GLY A 184 -3.16 -3.87 -1.48
CA GLY A 184 -4.22 -3.45 -0.58
C GLY A 184 -5.47 -2.91 -1.29
N GLN A 185 -5.32 -2.41 -2.52
CA GLN A 185 -6.43 -1.99 -3.38
C GLN A 185 -7.09 -3.16 -4.14
N GLY A 186 -6.61 -4.39 -3.93
CA GLY A 186 -7.22 -5.60 -4.48
C GLY A 186 -6.52 -6.16 -5.72
N PHE A 187 -5.31 -5.69 -6.04
CA PHE A 187 -4.53 -6.19 -7.16
C PHE A 187 -3.60 -7.35 -6.77
N CYS A 188 -3.37 -8.27 -7.71
CA CYS A 188 -2.26 -9.21 -7.67
C CYS A 188 -1.12 -8.62 -8.51
N VAL A 189 -0.19 -7.94 -7.84
CA VAL A 189 0.89 -7.19 -8.49
C VAL A 189 2.03 -8.12 -8.88
N GLU A 190 2.37 -8.12 -10.16
CA GLU A 190 3.61 -8.69 -10.71
C GLU A 190 4.56 -7.54 -11.06
N ILE A 191 5.82 -7.62 -10.64
CA ILE A 191 6.80 -6.57 -10.89
C ILE A 191 7.71 -7.03 -12.02
N ASP A 192 7.73 -6.28 -13.12
CA ASP A 192 8.64 -6.52 -14.24
C ASP A 192 9.76 -5.48 -14.22
N ARG A 193 11.00 -5.97 -14.32
CA ARG A 193 12.23 -5.16 -14.33
C ARG A 193 13.00 -5.29 -15.64
N THR A 194 12.49 -6.07 -16.59
CA THR A 194 13.25 -6.52 -17.75
C THR A 194 13.41 -5.46 -18.84
N SER A 195 12.85 -4.26 -18.65
CA SER A 195 12.90 -3.15 -19.62
C SER A 195 12.49 -3.57 -21.04
N GLN A 196 11.67 -4.61 -21.19
CA GLN A 196 11.16 -5.03 -22.49
C GLN A 196 9.95 -4.18 -22.89
N PRO A 197 9.69 -3.99 -24.19
CA PRO A 197 8.53 -3.26 -24.64
C PRO A 197 7.24 -3.99 -24.24
N MET A 198 6.39 -3.27 -23.52
CA MET A 198 5.03 -3.65 -23.10
C MET A 198 4.26 -4.40 -24.18
N ARG A 199 3.80 -5.62 -23.86
CA ARG A 199 2.84 -6.37 -24.67
C ARG A 199 1.43 -6.02 -24.21
N TYR A 200 0.55 -5.61 -25.12
CA TYR A 200 -0.80 -5.16 -24.80
C TYR A 200 -1.88 -6.13 -25.28
N GLY A 201 -3.00 -6.20 -24.57
CA GLY A 201 -4.19 -6.95 -25.02
C GLY A 201 -4.03 -8.46 -24.86
N SER A 202 -4.44 -9.24 -25.87
CA SER A 202 -4.49 -10.71 -25.84
C SER A 202 -3.14 -11.39 -25.60
N GLU A 203 -2.04 -10.65 -25.74
CA GLU A 203 -0.68 -11.12 -25.47
C GLU A 203 -0.25 -10.92 -24.01
N SER A 204 -1.03 -10.18 -23.22
CA SER A 204 -0.79 -9.94 -21.79
C SER A 204 -1.72 -10.77 -20.93
N ARG A 205 -1.21 -11.26 -19.81
CA ARG A 205 -1.99 -11.92 -18.75
C ARG A 205 -2.59 -10.92 -17.75
N HIS A 206 -2.35 -9.61 -17.95
CA HIS A 206 -2.66 -8.56 -17.00
C HIS A 206 -3.70 -7.61 -17.58
N ASP A 207 -4.75 -7.36 -16.80
CA ASP A 207 -5.83 -6.45 -17.16
C ASP A 207 -5.40 -4.98 -17.01
N HIS A 208 -4.47 -4.72 -16.08
CA HIS A 208 -3.97 -3.40 -15.76
C HIS A 208 -2.45 -3.33 -15.81
N HIS A 209 -1.95 -2.21 -16.30
CA HIS A 209 -0.53 -1.98 -16.61
C HIS A 209 -0.08 -0.64 -16.01
N LEU A 210 0.78 -0.68 -15.00
CA LEU A 210 1.38 0.51 -14.40
C LEU A 210 2.85 0.61 -14.77
N LEU A 211 3.26 1.79 -15.25
CA LEU A 211 4.65 2.12 -15.47
C LEU A 211 5.17 2.88 -14.25
N TRP A 212 6.10 2.29 -13.52
CA TRP A 212 6.79 2.93 -12.40
C TRP A 212 7.93 3.81 -12.91
N CYS A 213 7.77 5.11 -12.71
CA CYS A 213 8.75 6.12 -13.04
C CYS A 213 9.37 6.67 -11.74
N GLY A 214 10.46 6.05 -11.30
CA GLY A 214 11.20 6.45 -10.10
C GLY A 214 12.09 7.68 -10.32
N ALA A 215 12.64 7.82 -11.53
CA ALA A 215 13.57 8.87 -11.93
C ALA A 215 13.19 9.45 -13.32
N GLY A 216 11.87 9.59 -13.56
CA GLY A 216 11.31 10.04 -14.83
C GLY A 216 11.20 8.94 -15.87
N ILE A 217 10.85 9.33 -17.09
CA ILE A 217 10.52 8.41 -18.18
C ILE A 217 11.17 8.88 -19.48
N SER A 218 11.71 7.95 -20.27
CA SER A 218 12.34 8.30 -21.55
C SER A 218 11.26 8.69 -22.58
N GLU A 219 11.65 9.47 -23.59
CA GLU A 219 10.74 9.83 -24.69
C GLU A 219 10.13 8.61 -25.38
N GLU A 220 10.95 7.57 -25.61
CA GLU A 220 10.50 6.32 -26.21
C GLU A 220 9.40 5.64 -25.38
N ARG A 221 9.64 5.53 -24.07
CA ARG A 221 8.68 4.92 -23.14
C ARG A 221 7.42 5.74 -22.96
N MET A 222 7.54 7.07 -22.95
CA MET A 222 6.39 7.98 -22.96
C MET A 222 5.57 7.82 -24.25
N ALA A 223 6.22 7.74 -25.41
CA ALA A 223 5.54 7.53 -26.68
C ALA A 223 4.81 6.16 -26.71
N GLN A 224 5.40 5.11 -26.13
CA GLN A 224 4.75 3.82 -25.96
C GLN A 224 3.52 3.90 -25.07
N PHE A 225 3.63 4.52 -23.90
CA PHE A 225 2.51 4.77 -22.99
C PHE A 225 1.36 5.51 -23.69
N GLN A 226 1.66 6.58 -24.42
CA GLN A 226 0.65 7.33 -25.17
C GLN A 226 -0.01 6.52 -26.28
N ARG A 227 0.72 5.64 -26.97
CA ARG A 227 0.13 4.70 -27.95
C ARG A 227 -0.83 3.74 -27.26
N GLY A 228 -0.47 3.20 -26.10
CA GLY A 228 -1.34 2.36 -25.28
C GLY A 228 -2.64 3.06 -24.89
N LEU A 229 -2.54 4.28 -24.36
CA LEU A 229 -3.72 5.10 -24.02
C LEU A 229 -4.64 5.34 -25.23
N ARG A 230 -4.09 5.75 -26.37
CA ARG A 230 -4.86 5.99 -27.61
C ARG A 230 -5.54 4.71 -28.12
N ALA A 231 -4.96 3.55 -27.86
CA ALA A 231 -5.53 2.26 -28.19
C ALA A 231 -6.53 1.74 -27.13
N GLY A 232 -6.92 2.56 -26.15
CA GLY A 232 -7.89 2.20 -25.12
C GLY A 232 -7.37 1.19 -24.09
N LYS A 233 -6.05 1.03 -23.96
CA LYS A 233 -5.45 0.12 -22.98
C LYS A 233 -5.49 0.72 -21.58
N ALA A 234 -5.70 -0.12 -20.57
CA ALA A 234 -5.69 0.27 -19.16
C ALA A 234 -4.25 0.45 -18.63
N VAL A 235 -3.56 1.45 -19.18
CA VAL A 235 -2.19 1.83 -18.81
C VAL A 235 -2.18 3.09 -17.94
N MET A 236 -1.28 3.17 -16.96
CA MET A 236 -1.13 4.34 -16.09
C MET A 236 0.33 4.59 -15.73
N LEU A 237 0.72 5.87 -15.60
CA LEU A 237 2.01 6.24 -15.02
C LEU A 237 1.90 6.35 -13.49
N SER A 238 2.85 5.75 -12.78
CA SER A 238 3.02 5.87 -11.33
C SER A 238 4.47 6.23 -10.99
N GLY A 239 4.75 6.44 -9.72
CA GLY A 239 6.08 6.84 -9.22
C GLY A 239 6.22 8.35 -8.94
N PRO A 240 7.32 8.71 -8.26
CA PRO A 240 7.59 10.07 -7.79
C PRO A 240 7.97 11.06 -8.90
N ASP A 241 8.50 10.59 -10.02
CA ASP A 241 8.88 11.45 -11.14
C ASP A 241 8.37 10.85 -12.45
N ARG A 242 7.37 11.50 -13.05
CA ARG A 242 6.72 11.08 -14.30
C ARG A 242 7.09 12.00 -15.47
N SER A 243 8.06 12.90 -15.25
CA SER A 243 8.52 13.84 -16.27
C SER A 243 9.42 13.15 -17.29
N VAL A 244 9.43 13.69 -18.51
CA VAL A 244 10.23 13.15 -19.61
C VAL A 244 11.66 13.63 -19.48
N HIS A 245 12.63 12.71 -19.49
CA HIS A 245 14.07 13.05 -19.51
C HIS A 245 14.76 12.45 -20.74
N HIS A 246 15.66 13.21 -21.35
CA HIS A 246 16.44 12.77 -22.51
C HIS A 246 17.53 11.72 -22.19
N ALA A 247 17.91 11.58 -20.91
CA ALA A 247 18.89 10.62 -20.45
C ALA A 247 18.35 9.89 -19.21
N VAL A 248 17.33 9.06 -19.39
CA VAL A 248 16.93 8.12 -18.33
C VAL A 248 17.95 7.00 -18.30
N THR A 249 18.71 6.90 -17.21
CA THR A 249 19.52 5.72 -16.94
C THR A 249 18.56 4.54 -16.80
N GLU A 250 18.48 3.68 -17.81
CA GLU A 250 17.67 2.46 -17.76
C GLU A 250 18.02 1.66 -16.51
N ALA A 251 17.00 1.07 -15.88
CA ALA A 251 17.18 0.21 -14.72
C ALA A 251 18.19 -0.90 -15.10
N ARG A 252 19.41 -0.83 -14.55
CA ARG A 252 20.41 -1.87 -14.74
C ARG A 252 19.87 -3.15 -14.10
N VAL A 253 19.53 -4.13 -14.94
CA VAL A 253 19.25 -5.50 -14.51
C VAL A 253 20.52 -6.04 -13.87
N ALA A 254 20.49 -6.25 -12.56
CA ALA A 254 21.51 -6.99 -11.81
C ALA A 254 21.14 -8.47 -11.76
#